data_AF-A0AAV0PTF7-F1
#
_entry.id   AF-A0AAV0PTF7-F1
#
_cell.length_a   1.000
_cell.length_b   1.000
_cell.length_c   1.000
_cell.angle_alpha   90.00
_cell.angle_beta   90.00
_cell.angle_gamma   90.00
#
_symmetry.space_group_name_H-M   'P 1'
#
loop_
_entity.id
_entity.type
_entity.pdbx_description
1 polymer ?
#
loop_
_entity_poly.entity_id
_entity_poly.type
_entity_poly.pdbx_seq_one_letter_code
_entity_poly.pdbx_strand_id
1 'polypeptide(L)'
;QYYPPRFATPNEAAAFEAECTKTVAQLLALCFPPAADSTRYHCSGRIVSVDSSMQWYYLGCALCSKAAIDYDGVDKWCDDHRRLVPQQTQNFYKLRVTVDDNTGSAAFVLLGRAA
;
A
#
# COMPACT_ATOMS: atom_id res chain seq x y z
N GLN A 1 9.54 -6.26 -5.69
CA GLN A 1 9.12 -7.64 -5.39
C GLN A 1 9.39 -7.89 -3.91
N TYR A 2 8.44 -8.46 -3.17
CA TYR A 2 8.66 -8.90 -1.80
C TYR A 2 9.41 -10.23 -1.84
N TYR A 3 10.57 -10.28 -1.20
CA TYR A 3 11.20 -11.55 -0.87
C TYR A 3 10.81 -11.86 0.58
N PRO A 4 10.02 -12.93 0.82
CA PRO A 4 9.82 -13.38 2.19
C PRO A 4 11.18 -13.75 2.80
N PRO A 5 11.35 -13.61 4.13
CA PRO A 5 12.52 -14.15 4.80
C PRO A 5 12.66 -15.64 4.47
N ARG A 6 13.90 -16.10 4.25
CA ARG A 6 14.15 -17.54 4.15
C ARG A 6 14.06 -18.14 5.55
N PHE A 7 12.92 -18.75 5.87
CA PHE A 7 12.75 -19.52 7.10
C PHE A 7 13.39 -20.91 6.93
N ALA A 8 14.10 -21.39 7.95
CA ALA A 8 14.71 -22.71 7.92
C ALA A 8 13.67 -23.80 8.23
N THR A 9 12.59 -23.47 8.94
CA THR A 9 11.51 -24.41 9.28
C THR A 9 10.10 -23.82 9.14
N PRO A 10 9.06 -24.66 9.00
CA PRO A 10 7.67 -24.22 9.03
C PRO A 10 7.26 -23.53 10.35
N ASN A 11 7.85 -23.95 11.48
CA ASN A 11 7.56 -23.35 12.79
C ASN A 11 8.11 -21.93 12.90
N GLU A 12 9.27 -21.65 12.31
CA GLU A 12 9.83 -20.29 12.24
C GLU A 12 8.99 -19.38 11.36
N ALA A 13 8.48 -19.90 10.23
CA ALA A 13 7.58 -19.15 9.35
C ALA A 13 6.26 -18.80 10.07
N ALA A 14 5.66 -19.76 10.76
CA ALA A 14 4.43 -19.56 11.52
C ALA A 14 4.61 -18.58 12.71
N ALA A 15 5.75 -18.64 13.39
CA ALA A 15 6.08 -17.71 14.47
C ALA A 15 6.25 -16.27 13.94
N PHE A 16 6.93 -16.10 12.82
CA PHE A 16 7.07 -14.80 12.16
C PHE A 16 5.72 -14.25 11.68
N GLU A 17 4.89 -15.09 11.07
CA GLU A 17 3.55 -14.70 10.63
C GLU A 17 2.66 -14.29 11.81
N ALA A 18 2.71 -15.02 12.92
CA ALA A 18 2.02 -14.68 14.15
C ALA A 18 2.53 -13.36 14.75
N GLU A 19 3.83 -13.08 14.67
CA GLU A 19 4.43 -11.83 15.14
C GLU A 19 4.01 -10.63 14.27
N CYS A 20 3.95 -10.80 12.95
CA CYS A 20 3.53 -9.79 11.99
C CYS A 20 2.01 -9.59 11.92
N THR A 21 1.22 -10.53 12.46
CA THR A 21 -0.23 -10.41 12.52
C THR A 21 -0.64 -9.51 13.68
N LYS A 22 -1.37 -8.44 13.39
CA LYS A 22 -1.83 -7.43 14.34
C LYS A 22 -3.33 -7.18 14.17
N THR A 23 -4.00 -6.84 15.27
CA THR A 23 -5.36 -6.29 15.23
C THR A 23 -5.31 -4.81 14.86
N VAL A 24 -6.45 -4.22 14.48
CA VAL A 24 -6.56 -2.78 14.17
C VAL A 24 -6.09 -1.93 15.35
N ALA A 25 -6.51 -2.24 16.58
CA ALA A 25 -6.08 -1.51 17.76
C ALA A 25 -4.55 -1.59 17.98
N GLN A 26 -3.95 -2.75 17.73
CA GLN A 26 -2.50 -2.92 17.84
C GLN A 26 -1.74 -2.12 16.78
N LEU A 27 -2.24 -2.09 15.54
CA LEU A 27 -1.66 -1.29 14.47
C LEU A 27 -1.68 0.20 14.79
N LEU A 28 -2.78 0.70 15.36
CA LEU A 28 -2.91 2.11 15.78
C LEU A 28 -1.98 2.48 16.94
N ALA A 29 -1.63 1.51 17.79
CA ALA A 29 -0.70 1.69 18.90
C ALA A 29 0.78 1.65 18.47
N LEU A 30 1.09 1.28 17.22
CA LEU A 30 2.46 1.27 16.72
C LEU A 30 2.98 2.71 16.57
N CYS A 31 3.99 3.07 17.36
CA CYS A 31 4.76 4.28 17.14
C CYS A 31 5.76 4.03 16.01
N PHE A 32 5.43 4.47 14.79
CA PHE A 32 6.36 4.40 13.66
C PHE A 32 7.39 5.53 13.75
N PRO A 33 8.69 5.25 13.93
CA PRO A 33 9.70 6.28 13.78
C PRO A 33 9.73 6.74 12.30
N PRO A 34 9.99 8.04 12.03
CA PRO A 34 9.92 8.62 10.68
C PRO A 34 10.90 8.00 9.67
N ALA A 35 11.83 7.15 10.13
CA ALA A 35 12.83 6.46 9.33
C ALA A 35 12.62 4.92 9.27
N ALA A 36 11.48 4.39 9.72
CA ALA A 36 11.24 2.95 9.69
C ALA A 36 11.11 2.42 8.25
N ASP A 37 12.16 1.72 7.80
CA ASP A 37 12.19 0.92 6.59
C ASP A 37 11.01 -0.07 6.57
N SER A 38 10.16 0.07 5.54
CA SER A 38 9.31 -0.95 4.91
C SER A 38 8.73 -2.10 5.77
N THR A 39 8.40 -1.85 7.03
CA THR A 39 7.87 -2.88 7.92
C THR A 39 6.43 -3.20 7.52
N ARG A 40 6.10 -4.49 7.43
CA ARG A 40 4.80 -4.96 6.96
C ARG A 40 4.11 -5.76 8.06
N TYR A 41 2.82 -5.55 8.16
CA TYR A 41 1.95 -6.25 9.09
C TYR A 41 0.77 -6.83 8.35
N HIS A 42 0.20 -7.88 8.92
CA HIS A 42 -1.02 -8.51 8.45
C HIS A 42 -2.15 -8.19 9.44
N CYS A 43 -3.31 -7.81 8.92
CA CYS A 43 -4.51 -7.62 9.72
C CYS A 43 -5.69 -8.18 8.94
N SER A 44 -6.63 -8.82 9.65
CA SER A 44 -7.89 -9.29 9.08
C SER A 44 -9.01 -8.39 9.59
N GLY A 45 -9.84 -7.90 8.68
CA GLY A 45 -10.95 -7.02 9.01
C GLY A 45 -11.92 -6.90 7.85
N ARG A 46 -13.06 -6.25 8.11
CA ARG A 46 -14.11 -6.00 7.12
C ARG A 46 -14.04 -4.56 6.66
N ILE A 47 -14.03 -4.34 5.35
CA ILE A 47 -14.20 -3.00 4.79
C ILE A 47 -15.63 -2.54 5.07
N VAL A 48 -15.79 -1.44 5.80
CA VAL A 48 -17.11 -0.88 6.16
C VAL A 48 -17.45 0.39 5.39
N SER A 49 -16.44 1.08 4.84
CA SER A 49 -16.65 2.22 3.95
C SER A 49 -15.50 2.41 2.98
N VAL A 50 -15.81 2.98 1.82
CA VAL A 50 -14.85 3.40 0.80
C VAL A 50 -15.11 4.87 0.50
N ASP A 51 -14.11 5.71 0.71
CA ASP A 51 -14.16 7.12 0.34
C ASP A 51 -13.69 7.28 -1.11
N SER A 52 -14.64 7.63 -1.98
CA SER A 52 -14.44 7.88 -3.41
C SER A 52 -14.60 9.37 -3.76
N SER A 53 -14.73 10.24 -2.76
CA SER A 53 -15.18 11.62 -2.96
C SER A 53 -14.23 12.46 -3.83
N MET A 54 -12.90 12.25 -3.77
CA MET A 54 -11.91 12.96 -4.59
C MET A 54 -10.64 12.15 -4.84
N GLN A 55 -10.06 12.28 -6.05
CA GLN A 55 -8.74 11.75 -6.42
C GLN A 55 -8.52 10.25 -6.12
N TRP A 56 -9.54 9.43 -6.36
CA TRP A 56 -9.50 7.96 -6.21
C TRP A 56 -8.59 7.27 -7.23
N TYR A 57 -7.96 8.04 -8.12
CA TYR A 57 -6.96 7.55 -9.07
C TYR A 57 -5.79 8.52 -9.22
N TYR A 58 -4.67 7.98 -9.69
CA TYR A 58 -3.49 8.73 -10.09
C TYR A 58 -2.85 8.14 -11.36
N LEU A 59 -2.15 8.98 -12.11
CA LEU A 59 -1.30 8.52 -13.22
C LEU A 59 -0.01 7.96 -12.65
N GLY A 60 0.23 6.68 -12.89
CA GLY A 60 1.40 5.97 -12.36
C GLY A 60 2.22 5.31 -13.45
N CYS A 61 3.49 5.05 -13.14
CA CYS A 61 4.35 4.29 -14.05
C CYS A 61 3.87 2.84 -14.14
N ALA A 62 3.68 2.34 -15.37
CA ALA A 62 3.24 0.96 -15.57
C ALA A 62 4.24 -0.14 -15.11
N LEU A 63 5.47 0.21 -14.70
CA LEU A 63 6.47 -0.74 -14.19
C LEU A 63 6.57 -0.73 -12.67
N CYS A 64 6.60 0.45 -12.03
CA CYS A 64 6.74 0.55 -10.57
C CYS A 64 5.51 1.05 -9.81
N SER A 65 4.44 1.43 -10.51
CA SER A 65 3.22 2.01 -9.93
C SER A 65 3.43 3.31 -9.15
N LYS A 66 4.64 3.89 -9.11
CA LYS A 66 4.86 5.22 -8.52
C LYS A 66 4.11 6.28 -9.33
N ALA A 67 3.59 7.29 -8.64
CA ALA A 67 2.97 8.43 -9.28
C ALA A 67 3.95 9.12 -10.23
N ALA A 68 3.47 9.46 -11.41
CA ALA A 68 4.26 10.18 -12.39
C ALA A 68 4.38 11.66 -12.00
N ILE A 69 5.54 12.26 -12.27
CA ILE A 69 5.80 13.67 -12.03
C ILE A 69 5.57 14.48 -13.30
N ASP A 70 5.31 15.77 -13.16
CA ASP A 70 5.26 16.70 -14.29
C ASP A 70 6.66 16.89 -14.88
N TYR A 71 6.77 16.77 -16.21
CA TYR A 71 8.02 16.99 -16.92
C TYR A 71 8.04 18.33 -17.66
N ASP A 72 6.98 18.65 -18.40
CA ASP A 72 6.87 19.88 -19.20
C ASP A 72 5.46 20.52 -19.18
N GLY A 73 4.64 20.15 -18.21
CA GLY A 73 3.27 20.65 -18.05
C GLY A 73 2.22 19.92 -18.89
N VAL A 74 2.64 19.07 -19.85
CA VAL A 74 1.74 18.20 -20.63
C VAL A 74 2.06 16.74 -20.36
N ASP A 75 3.35 16.43 -20.41
CA ASP A 75 3.88 15.09 -20.26
C ASP A 75 4.16 14.72 -18.81
N LYS A 76 3.91 13.44 -18.53
CA LYS A 76 4.19 12.82 -17.22
C LYS A 76 5.42 11.94 -17.32
N TRP A 77 6.24 11.91 -16.27
CA TRP A 77 7.51 11.20 -16.23
C TRP A 77 7.65 10.28 -15.03
N CYS A 78 8.34 9.16 -15.21
CA CYS A 78 8.76 8.27 -14.14
C CYS A 78 10.27 8.40 -13.94
N ASP A 79 10.69 8.87 -12.76
CA ASP A 79 12.10 9.09 -12.45
C ASP A 79 12.88 7.77 -12.31
N ASP A 80 12.30 6.77 -11.62
CA ASP A 80 12.93 5.45 -11.42
C ASP A 80 13.29 4.74 -12.73
N HIS A 81 12.44 4.86 -13.75
CA HIS A 81 12.59 4.14 -15.02
C HIS A 81 12.99 5.07 -16.17
N ARG A 82 13.22 6.36 -15.87
CA ARG A 82 13.60 7.42 -16.81
C ARG A 82 12.83 7.37 -18.12
N ARG A 83 11.50 7.43 -18.04
CA ARG A 83 10.62 7.37 -19.20
C ARG A 83 9.35 8.18 -19.04
N LEU A 84 8.78 8.58 -20.18
CA LEU A 84 7.45 9.17 -20.25
C LEU A 84 6.40 8.14 -19.81
N VAL A 85 5.40 8.62 -19.09
CA VAL A 85 4.20 7.88 -18.70
C VAL A 85 3.08 8.37 -19.61
N PRO A 86 2.66 7.56 -20.60
CA PRO A 86 1.59 7.95 -21.51
C PRO A 86 0.33 8.37 -20.75
N GLN A 87 -0.31 9.46 -21.16
CA GLN A 87 -1.56 9.92 -20.55
C GLN A 87 -2.68 8.86 -20.61
N GLN A 88 -2.63 7.98 -21.61
CA GLN A 88 -3.56 6.87 -21.79
C GLN A 88 -3.22 5.63 -20.95
N THR A 89 -2.05 5.60 -20.31
CA THR A 89 -1.64 4.45 -19.48
C THR A 89 -2.14 4.58 -18.05
N GLN A 90 -3.25 3.87 -17.81
CA GLN A 90 -3.59 3.19 -16.57
C GLN A 90 -3.67 4.09 -15.33
N ASN A 91 -4.90 4.51 -15.03
CA ASN A 91 -5.29 4.99 -13.72
C ASN A 91 -4.98 3.91 -12.68
N PHE A 92 -4.05 4.20 -11.78
CA PHE A 92 -3.87 3.42 -10.56
C PHE A 92 -4.86 3.96 -9.53
N TYR A 93 -5.47 3.07 -8.76
CA TYR A 93 -6.37 3.43 -7.70
C TYR A 93 -5.61 3.92 -6.47
N LYS A 94 -6.16 4.95 -5.83
CA LYS A 94 -5.81 5.42 -4.50
C LYS A 94 -7.10 5.50 -3.69
N LEU A 95 -7.51 4.37 -3.13
CA LEU A 95 -8.76 4.27 -2.38
C LEU A 95 -8.47 4.41 -0.89
N ARG A 96 -9.18 5.32 -0.24
CA ARG A 96 -9.20 5.37 1.23
C ARG A 96 -10.36 4.49 1.69
N VAL A 97 -10.05 3.46 2.46
CA VAL A 97 -11.04 2.51 2.97
C VAL A 97 -11.01 2.52 4.49
N THR A 98 -12.17 2.34 5.12
CA THR A 98 -12.25 2.09 6.56
C THR A 98 -12.42 0.60 6.78
N VAL A 99 -11.55 0.02 7.59
CA VAL A 99 -11.55 -1.41 7.93
C VAL A 99 -11.82 -1.55 9.42
N ASP A 100 -12.79 -2.41 9.74
CA ASP A 100 -13.19 -2.75 11.11
C ASP A 100 -12.78 -4.18 11.44
N ASP A 101 -12.29 -4.38 12.67
CA ASP A 101 -12.19 -5.69 13.30
C ASP A 101 -12.86 -5.66 14.68
N ASN A 102 -12.75 -6.76 15.44
CA ASN A 102 -13.35 -6.85 16.78
C ASN A 102 -12.69 -5.93 17.82
N THR A 103 -11.60 -5.25 17.47
CA THR A 103 -10.79 -4.40 18.36
C THR A 103 -10.89 -2.91 18.03
N GLY A 104 -11.33 -2.55 16.82
CA GLY A 104 -11.53 -1.16 16.44
C GLY A 104 -11.74 -0.95 14.94
N SER A 105 -11.59 0.31 14.55
CA SER A 105 -11.75 0.79 13.17
C SER A 105 -10.57 1.68 12.78
N ALA A 106 -10.05 1.51 11.57
CA ALA A 106 -8.98 2.35 11.05
C ALA A 106 -9.11 2.62 9.55
N ALA A 107 -8.55 3.74 9.11
CA ALA A 107 -8.48 4.10 7.71
C ALA A 107 -7.17 3.59 7.08
N PHE A 108 -7.30 2.94 5.92
CA PHE A 108 -6.19 2.45 5.10
C PHE A 108 -6.23 3.12 3.74
N VAL A 109 -5.07 3.23 3.10
CA VAL A 109 -4.95 3.67 1.70
C VAL A 109 -4.52 2.48 0.86
N LEU A 110 -5.39 2.04 -0.04
CA LEU A 110 -5.10 0.99 -1.02
C LEU A 110 -4.54 1.66 -2.28
N LEU A 111 -3.36 1.19 -2.71
CA LEU A 111 -2.67 1.67 -3.91
C LEU A 111 -2.50 0.51 -4.88
N GLY A 112 -2.83 0.71 -6.15
CA GLY A 112 -2.53 -0.28 -7.19
C GLY A 112 -3.52 -0.33 -8.34
N ARG A 113 -3.31 -1.28 -9.25
CA ARG A 113 -4.17 -1.46 -10.44
C ARG A 113 -5.51 -2.14 -10.15
N ALA A 114 -5.59 -2.91 -9.08
CA ALA A 114 -6.73 -3.76 -8.74
C ALA A 114 -7.23 -3.50 -7.32
N ALA A 115 -7.10 -2.25 -6.84
CA ALA A 115 -7.57 -1.86 -5.52
C ALA A 115 -9.11 -1.95 -5.43
#